data_AF-A0A8S9S8U7-F1
#
_entry.id   AF-A0A8S9S8U7-F1
#
_cell.length_a   1.000
_cell.length_b   1.000
_cell.length_c   1.000
_cell.angle_alpha   90.00
_cell.angle_beta   90.00
_cell.angle_gamma   90.00
#
_symmetry.space_group_name_H-M   'P 1'
#
loop_
_entity.id
_entity.type
_entity.pdbx_description
1 polymer ?
#
loop_
_entity_poly.entity_id
_entity_poly.type
_entity_poly.pdbx_seq_one_letter_code
_entity_poly.pdbx_strand_id
1 'polypeptide(L)'
;MKGRLSSGASGGTPLEDYRYYAGGDQLCKIKANQLGLGFKSGLNEPIRDHKGLHKLKSPKGFPDNDPNSGIPLDDKNLLKNRPIWDRVVVVSAGIVANVIFAYAIIFAQVVVVGLPVQEAFPGVLVPDVKSSSAGSRDGLLPGDVILAVDGSELSSYGSDSVSKVVDVVKSNPNHSVLLRVQRGKDGFDIMITPDKSFDGTGRIGVQLSPNVRFSKVKPKNVTETFSFVGREFFGLSYNVLDSLKKTFLNFSQTASQVAGPVAIIAVGAEVAKSNADGLYQFAALLNLNLAVINLLPLPALDGGTLALILLEAVRGGRKLPLEVEQGIMSSGILLVIFLGLFLIVKDTLNLDFIREIL
;
A
#
# COMPACT_ATOMS: atom_id res chain seq x y z
N MET A 1 12.97 -66.54 -43.06
CA MET A 1 11.81 -65.95 -43.76
C MET A 1 10.78 -65.51 -42.73
N LYS A 2 10.21 -64.31 -42.94
CA LYS A 2 9.01 -63.68 -42.34
C LYS A 2 8.00 -64.67 -41.71
N GLY A 3 7.24 -64.39 -40.64
CA GLY A 3 7.00 -63.20 -39.82
C GLY A 3 5.67 -63.29 -39.05
N ARG A 4 5.43 -62.34 -38.12
CA ARG A 4 4.15 -61.89 -37.48
C ARG A 4 3.32 -62.92 -36.67
N LEU A 5 2.53 -62.60 -35.63
CA LEU A 5 2.30 -61.50 -34.66
C LEU A 5 1.20 -62.05 -33.71
N SER A 6 1.29 -61.84 -32.40
CA SER A 6 0.16 -61.82 -31.44
C SER A 6 0.70 -61.37 -30.08
N SER A 7 0.54 -60.10 -29.70
CA SER A 7 -0.51 -59.58 -28.79
C SER A 7 -0.34 -60.00 -27.32
N GLY A 8 -0.01 -59.04 -26.44
CA GLY A 8 -0.10 -59.23 -25.00
C GLY A 8 0.51 -58.11 -24.15
N ALA A 9 -0.35 -57.18 -23.73
CA ALA A 9 -0.40 -56.52 -22.41
C ALA A 9 0.77 -55.63 -21.88
N SER A 10 0.46 -54.33 -21.78
CA SER A 10 0.42 -53.56 -20.53
C SER A 10 1.62 -53.61 -19.57
N GLY A 11 2.43 -52.55 -19.58
CA GLY A 11 3.39 -52.23 -18.52
C GLY A 11 3.65 -50.72 -18.45
N GLY A 12 2.71 -49.96 -17.88
CA GLY A 12 2.89 -48.54 -17.53
C GLY A 12 3.23 -48.41 -16.06
N THR A 13 4.42 -47.91 -15.77
CA THR A 13 5.02 -47.70 -14.43
C THR A 13 4.21 -46.75 -13.53
N PRO A 14 4.21 -46.94 -12.20
CA PRO A 14 3.51 -46.05 -11.27
C PRO A 14 4.24 -44.71 -11.13
N LEU A 15 3.45 -43.63 -11.04
CA LEU A 15 3.91 -42.26 -10.77
C LEU A 15 4.59 -42.17 -9.40
N GLU A 16 5.73 -41.48 -9.38
CA GLU A 16 6.60 -41.26 -8.23
C GLU A 16 5.90 -40.60 -7.05
N ASP A 17 6.23 -41.13 -5.88
CA ASP A 17 5.74 -40.82 -4.55
C ASP A 17 6.63 -39.71 -3.93
N TYR A 18 6.24 -38.44 -4.04
CA TYR A 18 6.97 -37.34 -3.41
C TYR A 18 6.58 -37.22 -1.92
N ARG A 19 7.38 -37.84 -1.05
CA ARG A 19 7.36 -37.63 0.40
C ARG A 19 8.15 -36.36 0.78
N TYR A 20 7.51 -35.45 1.52
CA TYR A 20 8.20 -34.47 2.35
C TYR A 20 7.78 -34.66 3.81
N TYR A 21 8.75 -34.93 4.68
CA TYR A 21 8.61 -34.93 6.15
C TYR A 21 9.54 -33.85 6.73
N ALA A 22 8.99 -32.92 7.51
CA ALA A 22 9.61 -32.36 8.73
C ALA A 22 8.66 -31.37 9.44
N GLY A 23 8.24 -31.72 10.67
CA GLY A 23 7.91 -30.78 11.76
C GLY A 23 6.60 -29.97 11.69
N GLY A 24 5.46 -30.58 12.09
CA GLY A 24 4.18 -29.86 12.33
C GLY A 24 2.95 -30.68 11.93
N ASP A 25 2.67 -31.75 12.66
CA ASP A 25 2.08 -33.00 12.10
C ASP A 25 0.54 -33.02 11.84
N GLN A 26 -0.13 -31.88 11.75
CA GLN A 26 -1.57 -31.85 11.37
C GLN A 26 -1.98 -30.80 10.32
N LEU A 27 -1.19 -29.74 10.11
CA LEU A 27 -1.51 -28.70 9.12
C LEU A 27 -1.09 -29.08 7.69
N CYS A 28 -0.16 -30.03 7.52
CA CYS A 28 0.48 -30.32 6.23
C CYS A 28 -0.25 -31.37 5.36
N LYS A 29 -1.39 -31.92 5.79
CA LYS A 29 -2.19 -32.93 5.04
C LYS A 29 -3.36 -32.30 4.28
N ILE A 30 -3.19 -31.11 3.72
CA ILE A 30 -4.19 -30.47 2.86
C ILE A 30 -3.76 -30.68 1.42
N LYS A 31 -4.54 -31.44 0.63
CA LYS A 31 -4.35 -31.54 -0.82
C LYS A 31 -4.76 -30.21 -1.46
N ALA A 32 -3.82 -29.28 -1.59
CA ALA A 32 -3.99 -28.05 -2.35
C ALA A 32 -3.43 -28.25 -3.77
N ASN A 33 -4.26 -28.08 -4.80
CA ASN A 33 -3.76 -27.88 -6.15
C ASN A 33 -3.32 -26.42 -6.29
N GLN A 34 -2.01 -26.18 -6.27
CA GLN A 34 -1.32 -24.91 -6.52
C GLN A 34 -1.83 -23.67 -5.75
N LEU A 35 -1.00 -23.18 -4.82
CA LEU A 35 -1.07 -21.79 -4.34
C LEU A 35 -0.67 -20.85 -5.49
N GLY A 36 -1.65 -20.36 -6.23
CA GLY A 36 -1.45 -19.40 -7.32
C GLY A 36 -1.79 -17.97 -6.87
N LEU A 37 -0.76 -17.19 -6.53
CA LEU A 37 -0.73 -15.76 -6.90
C LEU A 37 -1.08 -15.67 -8.39
N GLY A 38 -1.94 -14.72 -8.75
CA GLY A 38 -2.55 -14.60 -10.07
C GLY A 38 -1.59 -14.18 -11.19
N PHE A 39 -0.58 -14.99 -11.50
CA PHE A 39 0.20 -14.93 -12.73
C PHE A 39 0.39 -16.33 -13.30
N LYS A 40 -0.43 -16.69 -14.30
CA LYS A 40 -0.12 -17.81 -15.19
C LYS A 40 1.04 -17.38 -16.10
N SER A 41 2.23 -17.89 -15.85
CA SER A 41 3.18 -18.17 -16.92
C SER A 41 2.90 -19.60 -17.39
N GLY A 42 2.33 -19.74 -18.58
CA GLY A 42 1.83 -21.01 -19.10
C GLY A 42 0.85 -20.82 -20.24
N LEU A 43 1.25 -20.03 -21.25
CA LEU A 43 0.79 -20.26 -22.62
C LEU A 43 1.36 -21.62 -23.05
N ASN A 44 0.54 -22.44 -23.70
CA ASN A 44 0.78 -23.81 -24.18
C ASN A 44 0.51 -24.93 -23.16
N GLU A 45 -0.75 -25.34 -23.08
CA GLU A 45 -1.08 -26.73 -23.35
C GLU A 45 -2.59 -26.89 -23.66
N PRO A 46 -2.97 -27.28 -24.89
CA PRO A 46 -4.35 -27.63 -25.19
C PRO A 46 -4.57 -29.12 -24.91
N ILE A 47 -5.34 -29.45 -23.87
CA ILE A 47 -5.86 -30.81 -23.70
C ILE A 47 -7.11 -30.93 -24.58
N ARG A 48 -6.98 -31.64 -25.70
CA ARG A 48 -8.11 -32.07 -26.53
C ARG A 48 -8.85 -33.20 -25.81
N ASP A 49 -10.13 -33.02 -25.56
CA ASP A 49 -11.09 -34.11 -25.32
C ASP A 49 -11.96 -34.28 -26.57
N HIS A 50 -12.36 -35.52 -26.89
CA HIS A 50 -13.05 -35.93 -28.11
C HIS A 50 -14.50 -35.41 -28.25
N LYS A 51 -14.94 -34.50 -27.37
CA LYS A 51 -16.21 -33.77 -27.46
C LYS A 51 -15.94 -32.32 -27.06
N GLY A 52 -15.87 -31.42 -28.04
CA GLY A 52 -15.41 -30.04 -27.90
C GLY A 52 -16.18 -29.16 -26.90
N LEU A 53 -15.92 -29.33 -25.60
CA LEU A 53 -16.31 -28.42 -24.53
C LEU A 53 -15.07 -28.00 -23.74
N HIS A 54 -14.65 -26.75 -23.92
CA HIS A 54 -13.68 -26.10 -23.05
C HIS A 54 -14.30 -25.96 -21.64
N LYS A 55 -13.95 -26.85 -20.71
CA LYS A 55 -14.36 -26.72 -19.31
C LYS A 55 -13.49 -25.70 -18.58
N LEU A 56 -14.16 -24.68 -18.03
CA LEU A 56 -13.56 -23.65 -17.19
C LEU A 56 -13.08 -24.29 -15.89
N LYS A 57 -11.76 -24.39 -15.70
CA LYS A 57 -11.18 -24.79 -14.41
C LYS A 57 -11.47 -23.67 -13.41
N SER A 58 -12.12 -24.00 -12.30
CA SER A 58 -12.50 -23.05 -11.25
C SER A 58 -11.29 -22.17 -10.87
N PRO A 59 -11.38 -20.83 -11.01
CA PRO A 59 -10.28 -19.95 -10.70
C PRO A 59 -10.18 -19.88 -9.17
N LYS A 60 -9.15 -20.53 -8.63
CA LYS A 60 -8.85 -20.67 -7.19
C LYS A 60 -9.88 -21.53 -6.45
N GLY A 61 -9.47 -22.71 -6.00
CA GLY A 61 -10.36 -23.50 -5.17
C GLY A 61 -9.73 -24.80 -4.74
N PHE A 62 -9.77 -25.03 -3.43
CA PHE A 62 -9.63 -26.35 -2.84
C PHE A 62 -10.51 -27.36 -3.61
N PRO A 63 -10.09 -28.65 -3.71
CA PRO A 63 -10.81 -29.68 -4.47
C PRO A 63 -12.28 -29.87 -4.03
N ASP A 64 -12.63 -29.37 -2.85
CA ASP A 64 -13.95 -29.22 -2.25
C ASP A 64 -15.07 -28.69 -3.14
N ASN A 65 -14.75 -27.98 -4.22
CA ASN A 65 -15.71 -27.40 -5.16
C ASN A 65 -15.63 -28.01 -6.58
N ASP A 66 -14.76 -29.00 -6.81
CA ASP A 66 -14.64 -29.67 -8.10
C ASP A 66 -15.37 -31.03 -8.06
N PRO A 67 -16.54 -31.15 -8.73
CA PRO A 67 -17.28 -32.41 -8.80
C PRO A 67 -16.53 -33.52 -9.55
N ASN A 68 -15.40 -33.21 -10.21
CA ASN A 68 -14.53 -34.18 -10.88
C ASN A 68 -13.23 -34.45 -10.11
N SER A 69 -13.11 -33.99 -8.86
CA SER A 69 -11.86 -34.10 -8.09
C SER A 69 -11.45 -35.54 -7.75
N GLY A 70 -12.31 -36.54 -7.98
CA GLY A 70 -12.05 -37.94 -7.64
C GLY A 70 -11.90 -38.19 -6.13
N ILE A 71 -12.07 -37.17 -5.29
CA ILE A 71 -11.98 -37.22 -3.84
C ILE A 71 -13.42 -37.41 -3.29
N PRO A 72 -13.65 -38.38 -2.40
CA PRO A 72 -14.95 -38.54 -1.75
C PRO A 72 -15.37 -37.25 -1.03
N LEU A 73 -16.64 -36.84 -1.16
CA LEU A 73 -17.17 -35.62 -0.53
C LEU A 73 -17.05 -35.60 1.01
N ASP A 74 -16.93 -36.78 1.63
CA ASP A 74 -16.77 -36.96 3.08
C ASP A 74 -15.29 -37.16 3.50
N ASP A 75 -14.34 -36.94 2.60
CA ASP A 75 -12.92 -37.02 2.95
C ASP A 75 -12.59 -35.96 4.02
N LYS A 76 -12.04 -36.43 5.15
CA LYS A 76 -11.63 -35.61 6.30
C LYS A 76 -10.59 -34.55 5.93
N ASN A 77 -9.87 -34.72 4.83
CA ASN A 77 -8.84 -33.79 4.36
C ASN A 77 -9.40 -32.64 3.51
N LEU A 78 -10.67 -32.71 3.07
CA LEU A 78 -11.34 -31.57 2.42
C LEU A 78 -11.46 -30.43 3.41
N LEU A 79 -11.17 -29.21 2.96
CA LEU A 79 -11.16 -28.03 3.83
C LEU A 79 -12.53 -27.84 4.49
N LYS A 80 -13.63 -28.03 3.75
CA LYS A 80 -15.01 -28.02 4.22
C LYS A 80 -15.27 -28.97 5.39
N ASN A 81 -14.53 -30.08 5.50
CA ASN A 81 -14.73 -31.11 6.54
C ASN A 81 -13.77 -30.94 7.72
N ARG A 82 -12.85 -29.97 7.66
CA ARG A 82 -11.93 -29.66 8.75
C ARG A 82 -12.61 -28.87 9.88
N PRO A 83 -12.06 -28.93 11.11
CA PRO A 83 -12.44 -28.05 12.21
C PRO A 83 -12.45 -26.57 11.81
N ILE A 84 -13.26 -25.79 12.50
CA ILE A 84 -13.46 -24.36 12.20
C ILE A 84 -12.12 -23.60 12.25
N TRP A 85 -11.27 -23.86 13.24
CA TRP A 85 -9.97 -23.20 13.38
C TRP A 85 -9.03 -23.46 12.21
N ASP A 86 -8.95 -24.71 11.73
CA ASP A 86 -8.14 -25.06 10.56
C ASP A 86 -8.61 -24.28 9.33
N ARG A 87 -9.93 -24.19 9.13
CA ARG A 87 -10.51 -23.42 8.02
C ARG A 87 -10.21 -21.93 8.14
N VAL A 88 -10.34 -21.36 9.34
CA VAL A 88 -10.02 -19.94 9.61
C VAL A 88 -8.56 -19.63 9.28
N VAL A 89 -7.62 -20.47 9.73
CA VAL A 89 -6.18 -20.28 9.48
C VAL A 89 -5.88 -20.37 7.97
N VAL A 90 -6.44 -21.37 7.29
CA VAL A 90 -6.19 -21.58 5.86
C VAL A 90 -6.78 -20.44 5.02
N VAL A 91 -8.01 -20.00 5.31
CA VAL A 91 -8.67 -18.91 4.57
C VAL A 91 -7.99 -17.56 4.85
N SER A 92 -7.58 -17.31 6.08
CA SER A 92 -6.86 -16.07 6.43
C SER A 92 -5.43 -16.00 5.88
N ALA A 93 -4.85 -17.12 5.43
CA ALA A 93 -3.50 -17.15 4.87
C ALA A 93 -3.31 -16.18 3.69
N GLY A 94 -4.32 -15.99 2.84
CA GLY A 94 -4.28 -15.03 1.74
C GLY A 94 -4.18 -13.58 2.22
N ILE A 95 -4.94 -13.22 3.25
CA ILE A 95 -4.92 -11.90 3.88
C ILE A 95 -3.56 -11.68 4.56
N VAL A 96 -3.11 -12.65 5.35
CA VAL A 96 -1.83 -12.60 6.07
C VAL A 96 -0.66 -12.49 5.09
N ALA A 97 -0.70 -13.19 3.95
CA ALA A 97 0.34 -13.09 2.93
C ALA A 97 0.48 -11.67 2.37
N ASN A 98 -0.64 -10.97 2.12
CA ASN A 98 -0.60 -9.58 1.66
C ASN A 98 -0.01 -8.64 2.72
N VAL A 99 -0.34 -8.86 4.00
CA VAL A 99 0.23 -8.08 5.12
C VAL A 99 1.74 -8.31 5.24
N ILE A 100 2.18 -9.57 5.19
CA ILE A 100 3.60 -9.94 5.22
C ILE A 100 4.32 -9.35 4.01
N PHE A 101 3.72 -9.41 2.82
CA PHE A 101 4.34 -8.88 1.62
C PHE A 101 4.47 -7.36 1.67
N ALA A 102 3.47 -6.63 2.20
CA ALA A 102 3.60 -5.20 2.45
C ALA A 102 4.76 -4.88 3.41
N TYR A 103 4.87 -5.61 4.52
CA TYR A 103 6.00 -5.46 5.45
C TYR A 103 7.35 -5.73 4.75
N ALA A 104 7.43 -6.78 3.93
CA ALA A 104 8.62 -7.14 3.18
C ALA A 104 9.00 -6.06 2.15
N ILE A 105 8.04 -5.40 1.51
CA ILE A 105 8.28 -4.28 0.59
C ILE A 105 8.89 -3.09 1.33
N ILE A 106 8.37 -2.72 2.50
CA ILE A 106 8.93 -1.62 3.32
C ILE A 106 10.32 -1.99 3.82
N PHE A 107 10.53 -3.25 4.23
CA PHE A 107 11.85 -3.73 4.60
C PHE A 107 12.83 -3.64 3.42
N ALA A 108 12.43 -4.08 2.23
CA ALA A 108 13.23 -3.99 1.02
C ALA A 108 13.56 -2.53 0.66
N GLN A 109 12.61 -1.61 0.81
CA GLN A 109 12.86 -0.17 0.67
C GLN A 109 14.00 0.25 1.59
N VAL A 110 13.93 -0.04 2.89
CA VAL A 110 14.96 0.39 3.84
C VAL A 110 16.35 -0.19 3.52
N VAL A 111 16.40 -1.42 3.02
CA VAL A 111 17.68 -2.07 2.67
C VAL A 111 18.26 -1.55 1.35
N VAL A 112 17.42 -1.34 0.34
CA VAL A 112 17.86 -0.97 -1.02
C VAL A 112 18.06 0.54 -1.15
N VAL A 113 17.11 1.31 -0.64
CA VAL A 113 17.07 2.78 -0.73
C VAL A 113 17.76 3.43 0.47
N GLY A 114 17.54 2.90 1.67
CA GLY A 114 17.98 3.51 2.92
C GLY A 114 16.84 4.15 3.72
N LEU A 115 17.19 4.62 4.91
CA LEU A 115 16.28 5.34 5.80
C LEU A 115 16.20 6.80 5.37
N PRO A 116 14.99 7.37 5.24
CA PRO A 116 14.83 8.81 5.13
C PRO A 116 15.20 9.42 6.48
N VAL A 117 16.28 10.20 6.51
CA VAL A 117 16.68 10.94 7.71
C VAL A 117 16.52 12.42 7.42
N GLN A 118 15.80 13.07 8.32
CA GLN A 118 15.70 14.52 8.36
C GLN A 118 16.83 15.02 9.25
N GLU A 119 17.89 15.51 8.62
CA GLU A 119 18.99 16.16 9.32
C GLU A 119 18.61 17.62 9.54
N ALA A 120 18.47 18.01 10.80
CA ALA A 120 18.15 19.37 11.19
C ALA A 120 19.44 20.16 11.42
N PHE A 121 19.56 21.28 10.72
CA PHE A 121 20.69 22.20 10.81
C PHE A 121 20.28 23.46 11.57
N PRO A 122 21.23 24.17 12.19
CA PRO A 122 20.94 25.46 12.81
C PRO A 122 20.28 26.45 11.85
N GLY A 123 19.43 27.30 12.41
CA GLY A 123 18.81 28.40 11.68
C GLY A 123 17.52 28.06 10.93
N VAL A 124 17.05 29.05 10.18
CA VAL A 124 15.79 29.05 9.45
C VAL A 124 16.08 29.34 7.98
N LEU A 125 15.69 28.41 7.11
CA LEU A 125 15.83 28.58 5.66
C LEU A 125 14.76 29.55 5.14
N VAL A 126 15.17 30.41 4.21
CA VAL A 126 14.31 31.32 3.45
C VAL A 126 14.09 30.74 2.04
N PRO A 127 13.01 29.99 1.76
CA PRO A 127 12.81 29.37 0.45
C PRO A 127 12.46 30.37 -0.63
N ASP A 128 11.74 31.43 -0.26
CA ASP A 128 11.22 32.43 -1.18
C ASP A 128 11.14 33.80 -0.52
N VAL A 129 11.33 34.85 -1.33
CA VAL A 129 11.30 36.26 -0.91
C VAL A 129 10.39 37.00 -1.87
N LYS A 130 9.30 37.58 -1.36
CA LYS A 130 8.35 38.32 -2.19
C LYS A 130 9.00 39.58 -2.75
N SER A 131 8.83 39.82 -4.05
CA SER A 131 9.26 41.06 -4.69
C SER A 131 8.69 42.30 -3.98
N SER A 132 9.52 43.32 -3.82
CA SER A 132 9.17 44.62 -3.19
C SER A 132 8.82 44.55 -1.69
N SER A 133 9.05 43.42 -1.04
CA SER A 133 8.92 43.30 0.43
C SER A 133 10.12 43.92 1.16
N ALA A 134 9.98 44.20 2.46
CA ALA A 134 11.12 44.62 3.28
C ALA A 134 12.31 43.65 3.21
N GLY A 135 12.07 42.33 3.21
CA GLY A 135 13.13 41.34 3.03
C GLY A 135 13.86 41.48 1.70
N SER A 136 13.14 41.71 0.61
CA SER A 136 13.78 41.98 -0.68
C SER A 136 14.55 43.30 -0.71
N ARG A 137 14.01 44.37 -0.11
CA ARG A 137 14.64 45.70 -0.08
C ARG A 137 15.91 45.71 0.78
N ASP A 138 15.92 44.97 1.87
CA ASP A 138 17.02 44.92 2.82
C ASP A 138 18.03 43.79 2.50
N GLY A 139 17.83 43.08 1.39
CA GLY A 139 18.84 42.22 0.78
C GLY A 139 18.79 40.73 1.15
N LEU A 140 17.69 40.25 1.74
CA LEU A 140 17.44 38.81 1.84
C LEU A 140 17.18 38.23 0.44
N LEU A 141 17.76 37.05 0.19
CA LEU A 141 17.58 36.31 -1.03
C LEU A 141 17.04 34.90 -0.75
N PRO A 142 16.33 34.28 -1.72
CA PRO A 142 15.99 32.86 -1.64
C PRO A 142 17.24 32.00 -1.46
N GLY A 143 17.17 31.04 -0.53
CA GLY A 143 18.28 30.16 -0.14
C GLY A 143 19.11 30.65 1.04
N ASP A 144 18.87 31.86 1.54
CA ASP A 144 19.51 32.35 2.76
C ASP A 144 19.07 31.53 3.99
N VAL A 145 20.00 31.32 4.93
CA VAL A 145 19.71 30.68 6.22
C VAL A 145 19.93 31.69 7.34
N ILE A 146 18.87 32.06 8.04
CA ILE A 146 18.94 32.94 9.22
C ILE A 146 19.45 32.11 10.39
N LEU A 147 20.65 32.43 10.89
CA LEU A 147 21.31 31.75 12.01
C LEU A 147 21.02 32.41 13.36
N ALA A 148 20.75 33.72 13.38
CA ALA A 148 20.41 34.44 14.60
C ALA A 148 19.48 35.62 14.30
N VAL A 149 18.69 36.01 15.30
CA VAL A 149 17.80 37.18 15.27
C VAL A 149 18.02 38.01 16.54
N ASP A 150 18.34 39.30 16.39
CA ASP A 150 18.72 40.24 17.46
C ASP A 150 19.74 39.66 18.46
N GLY A 151 20.78 39.02 17.92
CA GLY A 151 21.85 38.40 18.71
C GLY A 151 21.48 37.07 19.39
N SER A 152 20.23 36.62 19.28
CA SER A 152 19.80 35.30 19.77
C SER A 152 20.01 34.23 18.70
N GLU A 153 20.89 33.26 18.98
CA GLU A 153 21.15 32.13 18.07
C GLU A 153 19.94 31.20 17.94
N LEU A 154 19.70 30.74 16.71
CA LEU A 154 18.64 29.82 16.36
C LEU A 154 19.19 28.39 16.37
N SER A 155 18.58 27.53 17.19
CA SER A 155 18.99 26.14 17.33
C SER A 155 18.54 25.29 16.13
N SER A 156 19.08 24.08 16.02
CA SER A 156 18.71 23.12 14.96
C SER A 156 17.27 22.60 15.05
N TYR A 157 16.51 22.93 16.09
CA TYR A 157 15.12 22.46 16.25
C TYR A 157 14.15 23.45 15.60
N GLY A 158 13.73 23.12 14.37
CA GLY A 158 13.19 24.09 13.42
C GLY A 158 11.82 24.70 13.70
N SER A 159 10.92 24.08 14.48
CA SER A 159 9.60 24.68 14.78
C SER A 159 9.71 25.89 15.70
N ASP A 160 10.59 25.81 16.70
CA ASP A 160 10.77 26.87 17.69
C ASP A 160 11.58 28.02 17.08
N SER A 161 12.59 27.70 16.26
CA SER A 161 13.42 28.71 15.58
C SER A 161 12.63 29.53 14.56
N VAL A 162 11.74 28.92 13.77
CA VAL A 162 10.86 29.67 12.84
C VAL A 162 9.95 30.61 13.63
N SER A 163 9.32 30.11 14.70
CA SER A 163 8.40 30.90 15.52
C SER A 163 9.09 32.11 16.15
N LYS A 164 10.31 31.92 16.68
CA LYS A 164 11.14 33.03 17.21
C LYS A 164 11.40 34.13 16.19
N VAL A 165 11.79 33.78 14.95
CA VAL A 165 12.01 34.78 13.89
C VAL A 165 10.72 35.52 13.58
N VAL A 166 9.60 34.79 13.47
CA VAL A 166 8.28 35.38 13.22
C VAL A 166 7.87 36.33 14.34
N ASP A 167 8.08 35.97 15.59
CA ASP A 167 7.67 36.76 16.75
C ASP A 167 8.47 38.06 16.88
N VAL A 168 9.80 38.01 16.67
CA VAL A 168 10.65 39.20 16.67
C VAL A 168 10.26 40.15 15.53
N VAL A 169 10.06 39.61 14.33
CA VAL A 169 9.63 40.41 13.17
C VAL A 169 8.27 41.07 13.41
N LYS A 170 7.29 40.32 13.93
CA LYS A 170 5.95 40.86 14.19
C LYS A 170 5.95 41.95 15.25
N SER A 171 6.82 41.83 16.25
CA SER A 171 6.92 42.76 17.39
C SER A 171 7.66 44.05 17.09
N ASN A 172 8.38 44.12 15.96
CA ASN A 172 9.22 45.26 15.57
C ASN A 172 8.78 45.92 14.24
N PRO A 173 7.52 46.34 14.08
CA PRO A 173 7.11 47.08 12.88
C PRO A 173 7.88 48.40 12.77
N ASN A 174 8.44 48.69 11.60
CA ASN A 174 9.25 49.88 11.30
C ASN A 174 10.52 50.04 12.17
N HIS A 175 10.91 49.02 12.93
CA HIS A 175 12.14 49.02 13.73
C HIS A 175 13.11 47.99 13.17
N SER A 176 14.36 48.38 12.96
CA SER A 176 15.36 47.50 12.36
C SER A 176 15.73 46.36 13.31
N VAL A 177 15.67 45.14 12.79
CA VAL A 177 16.02 43.87 13.44
C VAL A 177 17.33 43.38 12.83
N LEU A 178 18.27 42.93 13.66
CA LEU A 178 19.54 42.37 13.18
C LEU A 178 19.37 40.88 12.90
N LEU A 179 19.60 40.46 11.66
CA LEU A 179 19.63 39.05 11.26
C LEU A 179 21.06 38.64 10.94
N ARG A 180 21.56 37.56 11.56
CA ARG A 180 22.76 36.88 11.08
C ARG A 180 22.35 35.86 10.05
N VAL A 181 22.85 36.00 8.82
CA VAL A 181 22.44 35.19 7.67
C VAL A 181 23.65 34.46 7.10
N GLN A 182 23.43 33.22 6.67
CA GLN A 182 24.38 32.44 5.90
C GLN A 182 23.89 32.31 4.46
N ARG A 183 24.72 32.74 3.51
CA ARG A 183 24.49 32.59 2.06
C ARG A 183 25.64 31.78 1.47
N GLY A 184 25.38 30.54 1.07
CA GLY A 184 26.42 29.63 0.64
C GLY A 184 27.39 29.28 1.78
N LYS A 185 28.65 29.73 1.69
CA LYS A 185 29.68 29.52 2.73
C LYS A 185 29.89 30.73 3.62
N ASP A 186 29.41 31.90 3.22
CA ASP A 186 29.69 33.16 3.91
C ASP A 186 28.57 33.48 4.90
N GLY A 187 28.96 33.88 6.10
CA GLY A 187 28.07 34.38 7.14
C GLY A 187 28.24 35.89 7.28
N PHE A 188 27.14 36.64 7.28
CA PHE A 188 27.15 38.08 7.45
C PHE A 188 25.87 38.56 8.13
N ASP A 189 25.89 39.80 8.59
CA ASP A 189 24.79 40.41 9.31
C ASP A 189 24.01 41.35 8.37
N ILE A 190 22.67 41.28 8.42
CA ILE A 190 21.74 42.12 7.68
C ILE A 190 20.82 42.82 8.67
N MET A 191 20.65 44.14 8.52
CA MET A 191 19.61 44.88 9.23
C MET A 191 18.35 44.87 8.38
N ILE A 192 17.28 44.27 8.89
CA ILE A 192 15.98 44.22 8.22
C ILE A 192 14.98 45.11 8.93
N THR A 193 14.19 45.90 8.21
CA THR A 193 13.19 46.79 8.79
C THR A 193 11.79 46.32 8.37
N PRO A 194 11.07 45.57 9.22
CA PRO A 194 9.76 45.03 8.87
C PRO A 194 8.74 46.12 8.51
N ASP A 195 7.99 45.90 7.43
CA ASP A 195 6.88 46.77 7.04
C ASP A 195 5.72 46.59 8.03
N LYS A 196 5.11 47.70 8.45
CA LYS A 196 3.89 47.65 9.26
C LYS A 196 2.70 47.19 8.40
N SER A 197 2.13 46.05 8.75
CA SER A 197 0.91 45.50 8.16
C SER A 197 -0.35 46.20 8.72
N PHE A 198 -1.49 46.01 8.07
CA PHE A 198 -2.79 46.59 8.48
C PHE A 198 -3.23 46.17 9.88
N ASP A 199 -2.81 44.99 10.34
CA ASP A 199 -3.02 44.46 11.70
C ASP A 199 -2.06 45.07 12.74
N GLY A 200 -1.19 45.99 12.33
CA GLY A 200 -0.21 46.65 13.19
C GLY A 200 1.08 45.84 13.40
N THR A 201 1.17 44.62 12.89
CA THR A 201 2.34 43.75 13.05
C THR A 201 3.42 44.03 12.00
N GLY A 202 4.68 43.75 12.32
CA GLY A 202 5.77 43.80 11.35
C GLY A 202 5.75 42.61 10.39
N ARG A 203 6.05 42.84 9.11
CA ARG A 203 6.20 41.79 8.10
C ARG A 203 7.38 42.08 7.19
N ILE A 204 8.18 41.05 6.92
CA ILE A 204 9.31 41.14 5.99
C ILE A 204 9.04 40.51 4.61
N GLY A 205 7.90 39.84 4.43
CA GLY A 205 7.47 39.29 3.13
C GLY A 205 8.36 38.15 2.61
N VAL A 206 8.85 37.29 3.50
CA VAL A 206 9.60 36.07 3.15
C VAL A 206 8.87 34.82 3.61
N GLN A 207 9.07 33.72 2.91
CA GLN A 207 8.70 32.40 3.41
C GLN A 207 9.81 31.91 4.35
N LEU A 208 9.42 31.31 5.48
CA LEU A 208 10.34 30.72 6.44
C LEU A 208 10.05 29.23 6.57
N SER A 209 11.11 28.43 6.63
CA SER A 209 11.00 26.99 6.82
C SER A 209 12.14 26.46 7.71
N PRO A 210 11.92 25.37 8.45
CA PRO A 210 13.00 24.67 9.14
C PRO A 210 14.19 24.40 8.22
N ASN A 211 15.41 24.67 8.68
CA ASN A 211 16.62 24.31 7.93
C ASN A 211 16.89 22.80 8.07
N VAL A 212 16.15 22.00 7.31
CA VAL A 212 16.28 20.54 7.31
C VAL A 212 16.74 20.05 5.94
N ARG A 213 17.65 19.07 5.91
CA ARG A 213 17.94 18.32 4.70
C ARG A 213 17.43 16.90 4.84
N PHE A 214 16.71 16.46 3.81
CA PHE A 214 16.31 15.08 3.70
C PHE A 214 17.43 14.32 3.00
N SER A 215 18.09 13.42 3.74
CA SER A 215 19.12 12.54 3.21
C SER A 215 18.66 11.09 3.34
N LYS A 216 19.24 10.22 2.51
CA LYS A 216 19.06 8.77 2.63
C LYS A 216 20.32 8.21 3.24
N VAL A 217 20.19 7.63 4.42
CA VAL A 217 21.32 6.97 5.08
C VAL A 217 21.06 5.48 5.14
N LYS A 218 22.11 4.69 4.98
CA LYS A 218 22.00 3.26 5.26
C LYS A 218 21.76 3.07 6.76
N PRO A 219 20.85 2.18 7.16
CA PRO A 219 20.62 1.87 8.57
C PRO A 219 21.94 1.42 9.21
N LYS A 220 22.25 1.96 10.39
CA LYS A 220 23.51 1.65 11.08
C LYS A 220 23.42 0.27 11.72
N ASN A 221 22.26 -0.06 12.26
CA ASN A 221 22.00 -1.29 13.01
C ASN A 221 20.70 -1.95 12.56
N VAL A 222 20.64 -3.29 12.70
CA VAL A 222 19.45 -4.09 12.40
C VAL A 222 18.22 -3.63 13.22
N THR A 223 18.42 -3.23 14.46
CA THR A 223 17.34 -2.70 15.33
C THR A 223 16.72 -1.43 14.77
N GLU A 224 17.52 -0.54 14.18
CA GLU A 224 17.04 0.71 13.58
C GLU A 224 16.14 0.41 12.37
N THR A 225 16.55 -0.55 11.53
CA THR A 225 15.76 -1.07 10.40
C THR A 225 14.41 -1.58 10.87
N PHE A 226 14.36 -2.55 11.79
CA PHE A 226 13.09 -3.13 12.24
C PHE A 226 12.20 -2.11 12.95
N SER A 227 12.78 -1.18 13.71
CA SER A 227 12.03 -0.13 14.42
C SER A 227 11.38 0.84 13.43
N PHE A 228 12.12 1.26 12.39
CA PHE A 228 11.60 2.12 11.34
C PHE A 228 10.54 1.40 10.52
N VAL A 229 10.85 0.19 10.01
CA VAL A 229 9.91 -0.62 9.20
C VAL A 229 8.63 -0.86 9.98
N GLY A 230 8.72 -1.21 11.27
CA GLY A 230 7.55 -1.37 12.14
C GLY A 230 6.73 -0.09 12.24
N ARG A 231 7.35 1.05 12.54
CA ARG A 231 6.66 2.35 12.64
C ARG A 231 5.96 2.73 11.33
N GLU A 232 6.67 2.62 10.20
CA GLU A 232 6.14 2.94 8.88
C GLU A 232 4.98 2.00 8.52
N PHE A 233 5.15 0.70 8.74
CA PHE A 233 4.12 -0.30 8.52
C PHE A 233 2.85 -0.02 9.33
N PHE A 234 2.98 0.27 10.63
CA PHE A 234 1.83 0.61 11.49
C PHE A 234 1.20 1.94 11.09
N GLY A 235 2.00 2.93 10.71
CA GLY A 235 1.52 4.22 10.20
C GLY A 235 0.71 4.07 8.91
N LEU A 236 1.24 3.34 7.93
CA LEU A 236 0.52 3.03 6.69
C LEU A 236 -0.74 2.21 6.95
N SER A 237 -0.66 1.20 7.83
CA SER A 237 -1.83 0.40 8.22
C SER A 237 -2.92 1.26 8.85
N TYR A 238 -2.54 2.18 9.74
CA TYR A 238 -3.48 3.14 10.33
C TYR A 238 -4.10 4.04 9.27
N ASN A 239 -3.31 4.58 8.34
CA ASN A 239 -3.81 5.45 7.27
C ASN A 239 -4.81 4.72 6.37
N VAL A 240 -4.54 3.46 6.02
CA VAL A 240 -5.47 2.63 5.25
C VAL A 240 -6.78 2.41 6.01
N LEU A 241 -6.71 2.02 7.29
CA LEU A 241 -7.88 1.77 8.12
C LEU A 241 -8.70 3.05 8.35
N ASP A 242 -8.05 4.18 8.60
CA ASP A 242 -8.68 5.48 8.77
C ASP A 242 -9.34 5.96 7.47
N SER A 243 -8.67 5.76 6.32
CA SER A 243 -9.24 6.07 5.00
C SER A 243 -10.48 5.23 4.71
N LEU A 244 -10.45 3.94 5.03
CA LEU A 244 -11.60 3.06 4.90
C LEU A 244 -12.74 3.48 5.83
N LYS A 245 -12.43 3.80 7.10
CA LYS A 245 -13.40 4.30 8.08
C LYS A 245 -14.08 5.58 7.59
N LYS A 246 -13.30 6.55 7.09
CA LYS A 246 -13.83 7.79 6.52
C LYS A 246 -14.69 7.53 5.29
N THR A 247 -14.28 6.62 4.41
CA THR A 247 -15.07 6.22 3.23
C THR A 247 -16.42 5.63 3.63
N PHE A 248 -16.46 4.82 4.68
CA PHE A 248 -17.72 4.22 5.15
C PHE A 248 -18.63 5.23 5.84
N LEU A 249 -18.07 6.08 6.71
CA LEU A 249 -18.85 7.06 7.49
C LEU A 249 -19.28 8.29 6.67
N ASN A 250 -18.45 8.71 5.71
CA ASN A 250 -18.66 9.91 4.88
C ASN A 250 -18.75 9.56 3.39
N PHE A 251 -19.45 8.47 3.07
CA PHE A 251 -19.47 7.88 1.72
C PHE A 251 -19.81 8.87 0.60
N SER A 252 -20.78 9.77 0.82
CA SER A 252 -21.18 10.75 -0.19
C SER A 252 -20.05 11.69 -0.63
N GLN A 253 -19.10 11.97 0.27
CA GLN A 253 -17.96 12.86 0.01
C GLN A 253 -16.74 12.10 -0.54
N THR A 254 -16.60 10.83 -0.16
CA THR A 254 -15.40 10.03 -0.49
C THR A 254 -15.59 9.10 -1.69
N ALA A 255 -16.82 8.71 -2.03
CA ALA A 255 -17.09 7.78 -3.14
C ALA A 255 -16.59 8.30 -4.50
N SER A 256 -16.66 9.61 -4.73
CA SER A 256 -16.12 10.25 -5.94
C SER A 256 -14.59 10.21 -6.03
N GLN A 257 -13.91 10.04 -4.89
CA GLN A 257 -12.46 9.99 -4.77
C GLN A 257 -11.90 8.57 -4.87
N VAL A 258 -12.76 7.55 -5.01
CA VAL A 258 -12.32 6.18 -5.21
C VAL A 258 -11.71 6.03 -6.59
N ALA A 259 -10.40 5.76 -6.61
CA ALA A 259 -9.66 5.44 -7.82
C ALA A 259 -10.08 4.05 -8.34
N GLY A 260 -10.45 3.97 -9.61
CA GLY A 260 -10.63 2.69 -10.28
C GLY A 260 -9.32 2.13 -10.81
N PRO A 261 -9.37 0.98 -11.51
CA PRO A 261 -8.17 0.28 -11.99
C PRO A 261 -7.29 1.11 -12.93
N VAL A 262 -7.91 1.94 -13.79
CA VAL A 262 -7.19 2.77 -14.75
C VAL A 262 -6.44 3.89 -14.03
N ALA A 263 -7.10 4.55 -13.07
CA ALA A 263 -6.47 5.59 -12.25
C ALA A 263 -5.30 5.04 -11.42
N ILE A 264 -5.42 3.82 -10.85
CA ILE A 264 -4.34 3.17 -10.10
C ILE A 264 -3.11 2.93 -10.99
N ILE A 265 -3.30 2.49 -12.24
CA ILE A 265 -2.19 2.29 -13.18
C ILE A 265 -1.52 3.64 -13.52
N ALA A 266 -2.31 4.69 -13.76
CA ALA A 266 -1.78 6.01 -14.06
C ALA A 266 -0.96 6.60 -12.90
N VAL A 267 -1.49 6.55 -11.67
CA VAL A 267 -0.76 6.98 -10.47
C VAL A 267 0.50 6.13 -10.26
N GLY A 268 0.42 4.81 -10.44
CA GLY A 268 1.58 3.93 -10.34
C GLY A 268 2.67 4.25 -11.36
N ALA A 269 2.28 4.57 -12.61
CA ALA A 269 3.22 4.98 -13.66
C ALA A 269 3.90 6.32 -13.34
N GLU A 270 3.16 7.28 -12.79
CA GLU A 270 3.70 8.57 -12.37
C GLU A 270 4.68 8.42 -11.21
N VAL A 271 4.30 7.63 -10.21
CA VAL A 271 5.15 7.32 -9.06
C VAL A 271 6.43 6.60 -9.50
N ALA A 272 6.33 5.64 -10.43
CA ALA A 272 7.47 4.92 -10.97
C ALA A 272 8.47 5.82 -11.73
N LYS A 273 8.00 6.92 -12.33
CA LYS A 273 8.85 7.91 -13.02
C LYS A 273 9.54 8.88 -12.06
N SER A 274 8.89 9.22 -10.95
CA SER A 274 9.38 10.28 -10.06
C SER A 274 10.54 9.83 -9.18
N ASN A 275 10.34 8.87 -8.27
CA ASN A 275 11.37 8.40 -7.33
C ASN A 275 11.09 6.96 -6.88
N ALA A 276 12.16 6.14 -6.74
CA ALA A 276 12.06 4.74 -6.33
C ALA A 276 11.34 4.53 -4.98
N ASP A 277 11.50 5.46 -4.03
CA ASP A 277 10.89 5.38 -2.69
C ASP A 277 9.37 5.39 -2.78
N GLY A 278 8.84 6.27 -3.63
CA GLY A 278 7.42 6.38 -3.86
C GLY A 278 6.86 5.07 -4.39
N LEU A 279 7.62 4.35 -5.23
CA LEU A 279 7.18 3.07 -5.79
C LEU A 279 7.06 1.97 -4.71
N TYR A 280 8.02 1.90 -3.77
CA TYR A 280 7.92 0.98 -2.63
C TYR A 280 6.74 1.32 -1.74
N GLN A 281 6.56 2.61 -1.41
CA GLN A 281 5.45 3.04 -0.57
C GLN A 281 4.10 2.78 -1.23
N PHE A 282 3.98 3.04 -2.53
CA PHE A 282 2.80 2.74 -3.33
C PHE A 282 2.50 1.25 -3.37
N ALA A 283 3.51 0.40 -3.61
CA ALA A 283 3.35 -1.05 -3.61
C ALA A 283 2.96 -1.61 -2.23
N ALA A 284 3.54 -1.09 -1.16
CA ALA A 284 3.18 -1.47 0.22
C ALA A 284 1.74 -1.07 0.54
N LEU A 285 1.34 0.16 0.15
CA LEU A 285 -0.01 0.67 0.32
C LEU A 285 -1.04 -0.17 -0.45
N LEU A 286 -0.76 -0.57 -1.69
CA LEU A 286 -1.65 -1.45 -2.46
C LEU A 286 -1.83 -2.82 -1.79
N ASN A 287 -0.75 -3.40 -1.25
CA ASN A 287 -0.83 -4.69 -0.56
C ASN A 287 -1.59 -4.60 0.77
N LEU A 288 -1.40 -3.54 1.54
CA LEU A 288 -2.20 -3.29 2.75
C LEU A 288 -3.67 -3.06 2.42
N ASN A 289 -3.97 -2.28 1.37
CA ASN A 289 -5.34 -2.10 0.89
C ASN A 289 -5.97 -3.43 0.48
N LEU A 290 -5.25 -4.27 -0.25
CA LEU A 290 -5.76 -5.59 -0.64
C LEU A 290 -6.00 -6.49 0.57
N ALA A 291 -5.11 -6.47 1.57
CA ALA A 291 -5.32 -7.20 2.82
C ALA A 291 -6.57 -6.72 3.57
N VAL A 292 -6.72 -5.40 3.73
CA VAL A 292 -7.85 -4.80 4.46
C VAL A 292 -9.17 -5.03 3.72
N ILE A 293 -9.22 -4.83 2.41
CA ILE A 293 -10.41 -5.09 1.60
C ILE A 293 -10.75 -6.57 1.62
N ASN A 294 -9.77 -7.47 1.48
CA ASN A 294 -10.00 -8.91 1.55
C ASN A 294 -10.40 -9.39 2.95
N LEU A 295 -10.18 -8.61 4.00
CA LEU A 295 -10.68 -8.92 5.34
C LEU A 295 -12.16 -8.54 5.53
N LEU A 296 -12.70 -7.65 4.69
CA LEU A 296 -14.10 -7.26 4.80
C LEU A 296 -15.03 -8.46 4.57
N PRO A 297 -16.17 -8.53 5.28
CA PRO A 297 -17.15 -9.60 5.14
C PRO A 297 -17.98 -9.43 3.85
N LEU A 298 -17.31 -9.25 2.71
CA LEU A 298 -17.91 -9.09 1.40
C LEU A 298 -17.87 -10.43 0.67
N PRO A 299 -19.01 -10.89 0.10
CA PRO A 299 -19.02 -12.10 -0.70
C PRO A 299 -18.07 -11.97 -1.90
N ALA A 300 -17.48 -13.08 -2.35
CA ALA A 300 -16.39 -13.18 -3.33
C ALA A 300 -14.96 -12.89 -2.82
N LEU A 301 -14.80 -12.26 -1.66
CA LEU A 301 -13.50 -12.07 -1.03
C LEU A 301 -13.24 -13.12 0.05
N ASP A 302 -11.96 -13.28 0.44
CA ASP A 302 -11.53 -14.22 1.48
C ASP A 302 -12.27 -13.97 2.81
N GLY A 303 -12.50 -12.69 3.15
CA GLY A 303 -13.23 -12.25 4.33
C GLY A 303 -14.72 -12.60 4.31
N GLY A 304 -15.32 -12.75 3.13
CA GLY A 304 -16.67 -13.30 2.97
C GLY A 304 -16.74 -14.77 3.38
N THR A 305 -15.81 -15.59 2.90
CA THR A 305 -15.70 -17.00 3.34
C THR A 305 -15.40 -17.09 4.82
N LEU A 306 -14.50 -16.24 5.33
CA LEU A 306 -14.19 -16.17 6.76
C LEU A 306 -15.43 -15.81 7.58
N ALA A 307 -16.23 -14.83 7.13
CA ALA A 307 -17.47 -14.43 7.79
C ALA A 307 -18.49 -15.57 7.86
N LEU A 308 -18.61 -16.39 6.80
CA LEU A 308 -19.49 -17.56 6.80
C LEU A 308 -19.01 -18.65 7.77
N ILE A 309 -17.70 -18.89 7.86
CA ILE A 309 -17.12 -19.82 8.84
C ILE A 309 -17.33 -19.31 10.28
N LEU A 310 -17.17 -18.01 10.51
CA LEU A 310 -17.46 -17.39 11.81
C LEU A 310 -18.95 -17.49 12.16
N LEU A 311 -19.84 -17.29 11.20
CA LEU A 311 -21.27 -17.47 11.38
C LEU A 311 -21.62 -18.92 11.72
N GLU A 312 -20.97 -19.90 11.09
CA GLU A 312 -21.10 -21.32 11.42
C GLU A 312 -20.65 -21.60 12.88
N ALA A 313 -19.54 -21.01 13.31
CA ALA A 313 -19.05 -21.13 14.69
C ALA A 313 -20.06 -20.60 15.70
N VAL A 314 -20.62 -19.41 15.45
CA VAL A 314 -21.65 -18.77 16.29
C VAL A 314 -22.93 -19.61 16.33
N ARG A 315 -23.27 -20.31 15.25
CA ARG A 315 -24.45 -21.20 15.14
C ARG A 315 -24.22 -22.60 15.73
N GLY A 316 -23.12 -22.83 16.44
CA GLY A 316 -22.81 -24.11 17.07
C GLY A 316 -22.37 -25.19 16.07
N GLY A 317 -21.66 -24.81 15.01
CA GLY A 317 -21.13 -25.73 14.00
C GLY A 317 -22.14 -26.14 12.93
N ARG A 318 -23.31 -25.49 12.88
CA ARG A 318 -24.33 -25.76 11.86
C ARG A 318 -23.98 -25.03 10.57
N LYS A 319 -23.49 -25.79 9.58
CA LYS A 319 -23.18 -25.29 8.23
C LYS A 319 -24.42 -24.71 7.56
N LEU A 320 -24.21 -23.69 6.74
CA LEU A 320 -25.24 -23.21 5.82
C LEU A 320 -25.48 -24.27 4.73
N PRO A 321 -26.70 -24.37 4.19
CA PRO A 321 -26.95 -25.11 2.97
C PRO A 321 -26.01 -24.64 1.87
N LEU A 322 -25.46 -25.57 1.10
CA LEU A 322 -24.47 -25.28 0.06
C LEU A 322 -25.02 -24.30 -0.98
N GLU A 323 -26.31 -24.38 -1.28
CA GLU A 323 -27.02 -23.52 -2.22
C GLU A 323 -27.04 -22.05 -1.75
N VAL A 324 -27.19 -21.83 -0.44
CA VAL A 324 -27.20 -20.49 0.16
C VAL A 324 -25.80 -19.91 0.17
N GLU A 325 -24.79 -20.69 0.56
CA GLU A 325 -23.39 -20.28 0.53
C GLU A 325 -22.95 -19.90 -0.90
N GLN A 326 -23.25 -20.75 -1.89
CA GLN A 326 -22.96 -20.48 -3.30
C GLN A 326 -23.72 -19.28 -3.83
N GLY A 327 -25.00 -19.11 -3.44
CA GLY A 327 -25.80 -17.94 -3.81
C GLY A 327 -25.18 -16.64 -3.29
N ILE A 328 -24.79 -16.61 -2.02
CA ILE A 328 -24.12 -15.46 -1.41
C ILE A 328 -22.80 -15.17 -2.13
N MET A 329 -21.93 -16.17 -2.29
CA MET A 329 -20.62 -15.96 -2.91
C MET A 329 -20.71 -15.53 -4.38
N SER A 330 -21.59 -16.13 -5.17
CA SER A 330 -21.80 -15.78 -6.58
C SER A 330 -22.40 -14.38 -6.76
N SER A 331 -23.28 -13.95 -5.86
CA SER A 331 -23.81 -12.58 -5.85
C SER A 331 -22.69 -11.55 -5.64
N GLY A 332 -21.72 -11.84 -4.77
CA GLY A 332 -20.54 -11.00 -4.58
C GLY A 332 -19.67 -10.91 -5.83
N ILE A 333 -19.45 -12.03 -6.51
CA ILE A 333 -18.62 -12.05 -7.73
C ILE A 333 -19.26 -11.16 -8.79
N LEU A 334 -20.57 -11.31 -9.00
CA LEU A 334 -21.35 -10.46 -9.90
C LEU A 334 -21.24 -8.98 -9.51
N LEU A 335 -21.36 -8.66 -8.22
CA LEU A 335 -21.23 -7.29 -7.72
C LEU A 335 -19.83 -6.71 -7.97
N VAL A 336 -18.76 -7.48 -7.69
CA VAL A 336 -17.38 -7.04 -7.92
C VAL A 336 -17.10 -6.82 -9.40
N ILE A 337 -17.59 -7.70 -10.28
CA ILE A 337 -17.47 -7.54 -11.74
C ILE A 337 -18.21 -6.28 -12.20
N PHE A 338 -19.46 -6.11 -11.75
CA PHE A 338 -20.27 -4.94 -12.09
C PHE A 338 -19.60 -3.65 -11.62
N LEU A 339 -19.16 -3.59 -10.37
CA LEU A 339 -18.48 -2.43 -9.81
C LEU A 339 -17.15 -2.16 -10.52
N GLY A 340 -16.38 -3.20 -10.84
CA GLY A 340 -15.15 -3.08 -11.60
C GLY A 340 -15.39 -2.48 -12.99
N LEU A 341 -16.39 -2.97 -13.72
CA LEU A 341 -16.76 -2.42 -15.03
C LEU A 341 -17.24 -0.97 -14.91
N PHE A 342 -18.09 -0.69 -13.93
CA PHE A 342 -18.58 0.66 -13.64
C PHE A 342 -17.43 1.63 -13.36
N LEU A 343 -16.45 1.25 -12.52
CA LEU A 343 -15.29 2.09 -12.22
C LEU A 343 -14.39 2.29 -13.44
N ILE A 344 -14.20 1.26 -14.28
CA ILE A 344 -13.46 1.41 -15.54
C ILE A 344 -14.14 2.42 -16.47
N VAL A 345 -15.46 2.33 -16.64
CA VAL A 345 -16.22 3.29 -17.45
C VAL A 345 -16.13 4.69 -16.85
N LYS A 346 -16.34 4.84 -15.53
CA LYS A 346 -16.20 6.11 -14.80
C LYS A 346 -14.83 6.73 -15.02
N ASP A 347 -13.77 5.96 -14.86
CA ASP A 347 -12.40 6.45 -15.00
C ASP A 347 -12.10 6.83 -16.45
N THR A 348 -12.55 6.02 -17.41
CA THR A 348 -12.34 6.26 -18.84
C THR A 348 -13.04 7.55 -19.29
N LEU A 349 -14.28 7.79 -18.84
CA LEU A 349 -15.02 9.02 -19.13
C LEU A 349 -14.41 10.28 -18.47
N ASN A 350 -13.65 10.10 -17.39
CA ASN A 350 -12.96 11.20 -16.71
C ASN A 350 -11.58 11.50 -17.29
N LEU A 351 -11.10 10.76 -18.30
CA LEU A 351 -9.88 11.10 -19.01
C LEU A 351 -10.12 12.35 -19.87
N ASP A 352 -9.20 13.31 -19.78
CA ASP A 352 -9.31 14.62 -20.45
C ASP A 352 -9.57 14.49 -21.97
N PHE A 353 -8.97 13.49 -22.61
CA PHE A 353 -9.17 13.16 -24.03
C PHE A 353 -10.63 12.85 -24.40
N ILE A 354 -11.40 12.19 -23.52
CA ILE A 354 -12.82 11.90 -23.78
C ILE A 354 -13.69 13.10 -23.47
N ARG A 355 -13.31 13.94 -22.49
CA ARG A 355 -14.00 15.20 -22.20
C ARG A 355 -13.86 16.24 -23.32
N GLU A 356 -12.80 16.19 -24.11
CA GLU A 356 -12.63 17.05 -25.28
C GLU A 356 -13.44 16.60 -26.51
N ILE A 357 -13.88 15.32 -26.55
CA ILE A 357 -14.66 14.74 -27.66
C ILE A 357 -16.19 14.80 -27.40
N LEU A 358 -16.61 14.83 -26.13
CA LEU A 358 -18.01 14.89 -25.70
C LEU A 358 -18.51 16.33 -25.48
#